data_AF-A0A1F8CI76-F1
#
_entry.id   AF-A0A1F8CI76-F1
#
_cell.length_a   1.000
_cell.length_b   1.000
_cell.length_c   1.000
_cell.angle_alpha   90.00
_cell.angle_beta   90.00
_cell.angle_gamma   90.00
#
_symmetry.space_group_name_H-M   'P 1'
#
loop_
_entity.id
_entity.type
_entity.pdbx_description
1 polymer ?
#
loop_
_entity_poly.entity_id
_entity_poly.type
_entity_poly.pdbx_seq_one_letter_code
_entity_poly.pdbx_strand_id
1 'polypeptide(L)'
;MFESHPIPQQISSYQFRLVGDMTLKQFFQLAGGALMSLLFYSTGLHPIIKWPLMILSVGLGAALAFLPFEERPLSRWMLAFFHSIYSPTIFNWVKTPNTLKFFAPDDTTSVVQKILVPQNEALVKTAPVAKLDNEEKTLLDKITGLFVATPTLTVIPAEAVAKTPTIVPITQPINIPTRPKIITEEVVSGKATPSGPTPQAGNPAEQMVNPTFSPQAAPPSGPMIPNTLSGQVLDTEGGIVEGAILEIRDVAGRPVRALRSNKAGHFMVVTALSNGDYEIITEKNDFEFDPVSFKAEGVMIPSIYIKAKSHTVDPNAPYTGKPLIIN
;
A
#
# COMPACT_ATOMS: atom_id res chain seq x y z
N MET A 1 -28.15 2.54 -21.50
CA MET A 1 -27.99 1.74 -20.26
C MET A 1 -26.53 1.38 -20.18
N PHE A 2 -25.82 1.83 -19.14
CA PHE A 2 -24.41 1.48 -18.95
C PHE A 2 -24.36 0.10 -18.32
N GLU A 3 -23.85 -0.89 -19.05
CA GLU A 3 -23.60 -2.23 -18.50
C GLU A 3 -22.41 -2.16 -17.56
N SER A 4 -22.68 -2.38 -16.28
CA SER A 4 -21.69 -2.44 -15.22
C SER A 4 -20.86 -3.72 -15.37
N HIS A 5 -19.59 -3.58 -15.74
CA HIS A 5 -18.64 -4.69 -15.68
C HIS A 5 -18.14 -4.82 -14.23
N PRO A 6 -18.24 -6.00 -13.61
CA PRO A 6 -17.76 -6.20 -12.25
C PRO A 6 -16.23 -6.02 -12.16
N ILE A 7 -15.79 -5.24 -11.17
CA ILE A 7 -14.37 -5.02 -10.87
C ILE A 7 -13.78 -6.32 -10.31
N PRO A 8 -12.63 -6.82 -10.81
CA PRO A 8 -12.01 -8.03 -10.30
C PRO A 8 -11.57 -7.82 -8.83
N GLN A 9 -12.27 -8.48 -7.90
CA GLN A 9 -12.07 -8.36 -6.44
C GLN A 9 -11.02 -9.32 -5.85
N GLN A 10 -10.21 -10.01 -6.65
CA GLN A 10 -9.28 -11.03 -6.15
C GLN A 10 -7.82 -10.57 -6.35
N ILE A 11 -7.21 -9.92 -5.36
CA ILE A 11 -5.79 -9.52 -5.40
C ILE A 11 -4.86 -10.36 -4.48
N SER A 12 -5.29 -11.51 -3.95
CA SER A 12 -4.41 -12.26 -3.02
C SER A 12 -4.62 -13.78 -2.95
N SER A 13 -5.01 -14.44 -4.04
CA SER A 13 -4.99 -15.92 -4.13
C SER A 13 -3.66 -16.49 -4.66
N TYR A 14 -2.59 -15.69 -4.74
CA TYR A 14 -1.27 -16.18 -5.14
C TYR A 14 -0.61 -16.92 -3.97
N GLN A 15 -0.56 -18.25 -4.06
CA GLN A 15 0.25 -19.07 -3.15
C GLN A 15 1.66 -19.21 -3.72
N PHE A 16 2.65 -18.87 -2.90
CA PHE A 16 4.05 -18.98 -3.30
C PHE A 16 4.43 -20.45 -3.53
N ARG A 17 4.80 -20.75 -4.77
CA ARG A 17 5.32 -22.05 -5.20
C ARG A 17 6.84 -22.02 -5.09
N LEU A 18 7.40 -22.78 -4.14
CA LEU A 18 8.85 -22.79 -3.90
C LEU A 18 9.55 -23.90 -4.69
N VAL A 19 8.87 -25.05 -4.85
CA VAL A 19 9.43 -26.26 -5.48
C VAL A 19 8.49 -26.71 -6.60
N GLY A 20 8.76 -26.31 -7.83
CA GLY A 20 7.91 -26.61 -8.99
C GLY A 20 6.53 -25.95 -8.90
N ASP A 21 5.46 -26.70 -9.20
CA ASP A 21 4.06 -26.27 -9.06
C ASP A 21 3.61 -26.23 -7.59
N MET A 22 4.42 -26.71 -6.65
CA MET A 22 4.00 -26.94 -5.27
C MET A 22 4.35 -25.77 -4.33
N THR A 23 3.41 -25.48 -3.42
CA THR A 23 3.68 -24.60 -2.28
C THR A 23 4.62 -25.25 -1.27
N LEU A 24 5.29 -24.43 -0.46
CA LEU A 24 6.19 -24.92 0.60
C LEU A 24 5.47 -25.89 1.56
N LYS A 25 4.21 -25.60 1.90
CA LYS A 25 3.39 -26.45 2.77
C LYS A 25 3.14 -27.82 2.14
N GLN A 26 2.77 -27.86 0.86
CA GLN A 26 2.51 -29.11 0.13
C GLN A 26 3.78 -29.95 -0.01
N PHE A 27 4.93 -29.31 -0.23
CA PHE A 27 6.22 -29.98 -0.25
C PHE A 27 6.51 -30.69 1.08
N PHE A 28 6.34 -30.02 2.22
CA PHE A 28 6.55 -30.65 3.53
C PHE A 28 5.56 -31.79 3.83
N GLN A 29 4.32 -31.69 3.36
CA GLN A 29 3.33 -32.76 3.52
C GLN A 29 3.71 -34.01 2.72
N LEU A 30 4.15 -33.84 1.47
CA LEU A 30 4.64 -34.94 0.64
C LEU A 30 5.93 -35.53 1.20
N ALA A 31 6.89 -34.67 1.57
CA ALA A 31 8.15 -35.07 2.16
C ALA A 31 7.96 -35.82 3.49
N GLY A 32 7.00 -35.40 4.32
CA GLY A 32 6.63 -36.08 5.55
C GLY A 32 6.10 -37.50 5.30
N GLY A 33 5.25 -37.68 4.28
CA GLY A 33 4.77 -39.01 3.88
C GLY A 33 5.89 -39.93 3.36
N ALA A 34 6.84 -39.37 2.60
CA ALA A 34 8.03 -40.08 2.14
C ALA A 34 8.98 -40.44 3.30
N LEU A 35 9.19 -39.52 4.25
CA LEU A 35 10.00 -39.76 5.44
C LEU A 35 9.37 -40.86 6.32
N MET A 36 8.06 -40.83 6.54
CA MET A 36 7.34 -41.89 7.25
C MET A 36 7.43 -43.23 6.53
N SER A 37 7.38 -43.24 5.19
CA SER A 37 7.62 -44.45 4.41
C SER A 37 9.04 -45.00 4.59
N LEU A 38 10.04 -44.12 4.68
CA LEU A 38 11.42 -44.50 4.97
C LEU A 38 11.56 -45.10 6.37
N LEU A 39 10.85 -44.56 7.37
CA LEU A 39 10.82 -45.12 8.74
C LEU A 39 10.22 -46.54 8.75
N PHE A 40 9.10 -46.76 8.04
CA PHE A 40 8.55 -48.11 7.89
C PHE A 40 9.49 -49.04 7.13
N TYR A 41 10.20 -48.52 6.11
CA TYR A 41 11.20 -49.29 5.38
C TYR A 41 12.35 -49.75 6.29
N SER A 42 12.76 -48.88 7.23
CA SER A 42 13.82 -49.16 8.22
C SER A 42 13.39 -50.13 9.31
N THR A 43 12.08 -50.38 9.48
CA THR A 43 11.60 -51.32 10.49
C THR A 43 11.75 -52.77 9.97
N GLY A 44 12.19 -53.70 10.82
CA GLY A 44 12.36 -55.12 10.49
C GLY A 44 11.05 -55.92 10.33
N LEU A 45 9.96 -55.29 9.89
CA LEU A 45 8.65 -55.93 9.71
C LEU A 45 8.64 -56.83 8.48
N HIS A 46 7.80 -57.86 8.52
CA HIS A 46 7.61 -58.77 7.40
C HIS A 46 7.21 -58.01 6.12
N PRO A 47 7.77 -58.33 4.93
CA PRO A 47 7.52 -57.59 3.68
C PRO A 47 6.05 -57.36 3.35
N ILE A 48 5.19 -58.35 3.61
CA ILE A 48 3.74 -58.29 3.35
C ILE A 48 3.05 -57.14 4.10
N ILE A 49 3.51 -56.82 5.31
CA ILE A 49 2.94 -55.73 6.11
C ILE A 49 3.65 -54.41 5.77
N LYS A 50 4.96 -54.47 5.52
CA LYS A 50 5.79 -53.31 5.22
C LYS A 50 5.35 -52.58 3.94
N TRP A 51 5.13 -53.29 2.84
CA TRP A 51 4.77 -52.67 1.55
C TRP A 51 3.46 -51.84 1.60
N PRO A 52 2.34 -52.38 2.15
CA PRO A 52 1.12 -51.59 2.33
C PRO A 52 1.33 -50.35 3.20
N LEU A 53 2.06 -50.44 4.31
CA LEU A 53 2.33 -49.29 5.18
C LEU A 53 3.14 -48.19 4.49
N MET A 54 4.13 -48.57 3.68
CA MET A 54 4.90 -47.62 2.86
C MET A 54 4.01 -46.91 1.83
N ILE A 55 3.24 -47.68 1.06
CA ILE A 55 2.34 -47.14 0.02
C ILE A 55 1.27 -46.24 0.66
N LEU A 56 0.68 -46.66 1.78
CA LEU A 56 -0.30 -45.88 2.53
C LEU A 56 0.31 -44.56 3.01
N SER A 57 1.54 -44.59 3.56
CA SER A 57 2.23 -43.41 4.06
C SER A 57 2.51 -42.38 2.95
N VAL A 58 3.06 -42.83 1.82
CA VAL A 58 3.32 -41.95 0.67
C VAL A 58 2.00 -41.44 0.07
N GLY A 59 1.03 -42.33 -0.10
CA GLY A 59 -0.30 -41.99 -0.63
C GLY A 59 -1.02 -40.96 0.23
N LEU A 60 -0.95 -41.08 1.56
CA LEU A 60 -1.53 -40.11 2.49
C LEU A 60 -0.80 -38.76 2.42
N GLY A 61 0.54 -38.76 2.32
CA GLY A 61 1.31 -37.53 2.11
C GLY A 61 0.94 -36.80 0.82
N ALA A 62 0.78 -37.55 -0.27
CA ALA A 62 0.32 -37.01 -1.55
C ALA A 62 -1.13 -36.50 -1.49
N ALA A 63 -2.04 -37.25 -0.86
CA ALA A 63 -3.42 -36.83 -0.67
C ALA A 63 -3.51 -35.52 0.14
N LEU A 64 -2.71 -35.37 1.20
CA LEU A 64 -2.70 -34.14 1.99
C LEU A 64 -2.19 -32.92 1.23
N ALA A 65 -1.25 -33.11 0.31
CA ALA A 65 -0.66 -32.06 -0.50
C ALA A 65 -1.57 -31.65 -1.69
N PHE A 66 -2.17 -32.63 -2.37
CA PHE A 66 -2.78 -32.40 -3.68
C PHE A 66 -4.29 -32.61 -3.75
N LEU A 67 -4.92 -33.20 -2.72
CA LEU A 67 -6.36 -33.44 -2.74
C LEU A 67 -7.12 -32.28 -2.08
N PRO A 68 -7.77 -31.38 -2.84
CA PRO A 68 -8.75 -30.47 -2.30
C PRO A 68 -10.06 -31.20 -2.00
N PHE A 69 -10.75 -30.79 -0.93
CA PHE A 69 -12.08 -31.25 -0.55
C PHE A 69 -12.95 -30.04 -0.19
N GLU A 70 -14.06 -29.86 -0.91
CA GLU A 70 -14.98 -28.72 -0.74
C GLU A 70 -14.26 -27.35 -0.72
N GLU A 71 -13.49 -27.06 -1.78
CA GLU A 71 -12.76 -25.79 -1.93
C GLU A 71 -11.66 -25.53 -0.88
N ARG A 72 -11.32 -26.53 -0.05
CA ARG A 72 -10.28 -26.41 0.99
C ARG A 72 -9.30 -27.58 0.94
N PRO A 73 -8.03 -27.38 1.32
CA PRO A 73 -7.07 -28.46 1.35
C PRO A 73 -7.44 -29.50 2.43
N LEU A 74 -7.30 -30.80 2.12
CA LEU A 74 -7.59 -31.92 3.04
C LEU A 74 -6.95 -31.73 4.43
N SER A 75 -5.73 -31.19 4.48
CA SER A 75 -5.04 -30.90 5.74
C SER A 75 -5.84 -29.99 6.69
N ARG A 76 -6.64 -29.05 6.17
CA ARG A 76 -7.48 -28.19 7.01
C ARG A 76 -8.66 -28.96 7.59
N TRP A 77 -9.28 -29.82 6.79
CA TRP A 77 -10.33 -30.73 7.24
C TRP A 77 -9.83 -31.67 8.33
N MET A 78 -8.64 -32.26 8.15
CA MET A 78 -8.06 -33.16 9.15
C MET A 78 -7.82 -32.46 10.49
N LEU A 79 -7.25 -31.25 10.47
CA LEU A 79 -7.05 -30.45 11.69
C LEU A 79 -8.37 -30.04 12.34
N ALA A 80 -9.36 -29.65 11.55
CA ALA A 80 -10.69 -29.31 12.05
C ALA A 80 -11.41 -30.52 12.66
N PHE A 81 -11.25 -31.70 12.05
CA PHE A 81 -11.79 -32.96 12.55
C PHE A 81 -11.20 -33.31 13.92
N PHE A 82 -9.87 -33.31 14.07
CA PHE A 82 -9.25 -33.55 15.36
C PHE A 82 -9.60 -32.47 16.38
N HIS A 83 -9.60 -31.20 15.97
CA HIS A 83 -10.03 -30.12 16.85
C HIS A 83 -11.46 -30.33 17.33
N SER A 84 -12.36 -30.76 16.46
CA SER A 84 -13.77 -31.03 16.78
C SER A 84 -13.95 -32.24 17.71
N ILE A 85 -13.12 -33.29 17.56
CA ILE A 85 -13.18 -34.48 18.43
C ILE A 85 -12.77 -34.13 19.87
N TYR A 86 -11.72 -33.32 20.01
CA TYR A 86 -11.15 -33.01 21.32
C TYR A 86 -11.68 -31.69 21.91
N SER A 87 -12.43 -30.90 21.15
CA SER A 87 -13.05 -29.67 21.66
C SER A 87 -14.23 -30.00 22.58
N PRO A 88 -14.43 -29.22 23.66
CA PRO A 88 -15.60 -29.38 24.51
C PRO A 88 -16.88 -29.09 23.73
N THR A 89 -17.87 -29.98 23.83
CA THR A 89 -19.18 -29.80 23.18
C THR A 89 -20.09 -28.84 23.96
N ILE A 90 -19.73 -28.51 25.21
CA ILE A 90 -20.51 -27.63 26.07
C ILE A 90 -19.80 -26.29 26.18
N PHE A 91 -20.41 -25.27 25.58
CA PHE A 91 -20.00 -23.89 25.75
C PHE A 91 -20.94 -23.21 26.72
N ASN A 92 -20.43 -22.79 27.88
CA ASN A 92 -21.17 -21.91 28.78
C ASN A 92 -20.98 -20.48 28.31
N TRP A 93 -22.07 -19.77 28.09
CA TRP A 93 -22.00 -18.36 27.75
C TRP A 93 -21.63 -17.55 28.99
N VAL A 94 -20.39 -17.04 29.00
CA VAL A 94 -19.93 -16.10 30.04
C VAL A 94 -19.84 -14.73 29.39
N LYS A 95 -20.51 -13.74 29.99
CA LYS A 95 -20.32 -12.34 29.60
C LYS A 95 -18.87 -11.97 29.87
N THR A 96 -18.03 -11.95 28.85
CA THR A 96 -16.72 -11.33 28.95
C THR A 96 -16.96 -9.84 29.17
N PRO A 97 -16.52 -9.24 30.28
CA PRO A 97 -16.51 -7.79 30.41
C PRO A 97 -15.47 -7.27 29.42
N ASN A 98 -15.87 -7.07 28.17
CA ASN A 98 -15.09 -6.34 27.20
C ASN A 98 -15.15 -4.88 27.66
N THR A 99 -14.30 -4.53 28.62
CA THR A 99 -14.03 -3.14 28.92
C THR A 99 -13.34 -2.59 27.69
N LEU A 100 -14.14 -2.00 26.81
CA LEU A 100 -13.63 -1.24 25.67
C LEU A 100 -12.70 -0.19 26.27
N LYS A 101 -11.40 -0.43 26.17
CA LYS A 101 -10.33 0.43 26.69
C LYS A 101 -10.22 1.64 25.77
N PHE A 102 -11.24 2.50 25.79
CA PHE A 102 -11.24 3.75 25.02
C PHE A 102 -10.19 4.75 25.54
N PHE A 103 -9.70 4.55 26.77
CA PHE A 103 -8.79 5.45 27.46
C PHE A 103 -7.70 4.72 28.27
N ALA A 104 -7.41 3.46 27.94
CA ALA A 104 -6.17 2.90 28.48
C ALA A 104 -5.01 3.66 27.80
N PRO A 105 -4.08 4.27 28.56
CA PRO A 105 -2.84 4.69 27.95
C PRO A 105 -2.27 3.47 27.25
N ASP A 106 -1.82 3.63 26.00
CA ASP A 106 -1.09 2.57 25.34
C ASP A 106 0.06 2.20 26.28
N ASP A 107 0.04 0.97 26.81
CA ASP A 107 1.22 0.33 27.38
C ASP A 107 2.17 0.03 26.21
N THR A 108 2.60 1.08 25.51
CA THR A 108 3.95 1.14 24.98
C THR A 108 4.83 0.94 26.19
N THR A 109 5.22 -0.31 26.40
CA THR A 109 6.43 -0.64 27.13
C THR A 109 7.60 -0.12 26.27
N SER A 110 7.67 1.20 26.14
CA SER A 110 8.90 1.91 25.89
C SER A 110 9.75 1.56 27.09
N VAL A 111 10.76 0.75 26.85
CA VAL A 111 11.88 0.53 27.76
C VAL A 111 12.34 1.90 28.21
N VAL A 112 11.89 2.33 29.40
CA VAL A 112 12.41 3.52 30.07
C VAL A 112 13.82 3.13 30.49
N GLN A 113 14.77 3.36 29.59
CA GLN A 113 16.17 3.46 29.96
C GLN A 113 16.23 4.44 31.12
N LYS A 114 16.71 3.95 32.26
CA LYS A 114 17.09 4.73 33.42
C LYS A 114 18.12 5.77 32.98
N ILE A 115 17.65 6.94 32.57
CA ILE A 115 18.50 8.11 32.39
C ILE A 115 18.83 8.59 33.79
N LEU A 116 20.07 8.36 34.19
CA LEU A 116 20.70 9.02 35.34
C LEU A 116 20.67 10.53 35.06
N VAL A 117 19.75 11.24 35.72
CA VAL A 117 19.75 12.71 35.74
C VAL A 117 20.83 13.15 36.74
N PRO A 118 21.82 13.95 36.34
CA PRO A 118 22.69 14.62 37.30
C PRO A 118 21.87 15.66 38.05
N GLN A 119 21.89 15.57 39.37
CA GLN A 119 21.37 16.55 40.32
C GLN A 119 22.12 17.87 40.12
N ASN A 120 21.57 18.77 39.32
CA ASN A 120 21.92 20.18 39.36
C ASN A 120 20.80 20.91 40.10
N GLU A 121 20.92 20.90 41.43
CA GLU A 121 20.30 21.88 42.29
C GLU A 121 20.88 23.26 41.96
N ALA A 122 20.13 24.08 41.23
CA ALA A 122 19.96 25.51 41.49
C ALA A 122 19.20 26.14 40.32
N LEU A 123 18.27 27.03 40.68
CA LEU A 123 17.52 27.96 39.81
C LEU A 123 16.15 27.48 39.29
N VAL A 124 15.33 26.89 40.17
CA VAL A 124 13.87 27.07 40.05
C VAL A 124 13.52 28.38 40.76
N LYS A 125 13.49 29.50 40.03
CA LYS A 125 12.74 30.69 40.42
C LYS A 125 11.28 30.44 40.03
N THR A 126 10.43 30.33 41.04
CA THR A 126 8.97 30.31 40.94
C THR A 126 8.47 31.57 40.23
N ALA A 127 8.00 31.42 38.99
CA ALA A 127 7.14 32.41 38.35
C ALA A 127 5.71 32.27 38.90
N PRO A 128 4.98 33.37 39.18
CA PRO A 128 3.70 33.30 39.86
C PRO A 128 2.60 32.78 38.92
N VAL A 129 2.17 31.55 39.19
CA VAL A 129 1.02 30.83 38.59
C VAL A 129 -0.28 31.66 38.56
N ALA A 130 -0.40 32.67 39.42
CA ALA A 130 -1.57 33.55 39.51
C ALA A 130 -1.83 34.40 38.25
N LYS A 131 -0.84 34.62 37.38
CA LYS A 131 -1.05 35.36 36.12
C LYS A 131 -1.68 34.50 35.03
N LEU A 132 -1.39 33.20 35.02
CA LEU A 132 -1.91 32.25 34.03
C LEU A 132 -3.41 31.95 34.25
N ASP A 133 -3.81 31.75 35.51
CA ASP A 133 -5.21 31.46 35.88
C ASP A 133 -6.18 32.60 35.50
N ASN A 134 -5.71 33.84 35.53
CA ASN A 134 -6.54 34.99 35.16
C ASN A 134 -6.68 35.11 33.64
N GLU A 135 -5.66 34.74 32.87
CA GLU A 135 -5.74 34.69 31.41
C GLU A 135 -6.68 33.56 30.95
N GLU A 136 -6.63 32.38 31.58
CA GLU A 136 -7.54 31.28 31.28
C GLU A 136 -9.03 31.63 31.49
N LYS A 137 -9.36 32.33 32.58
CA LYS A 137 -10.75 32.77 32.82
C LYS A 137 -11.27 33.71 31.74
N THR A 138 -10.43 34.64 31.26
CA THR A 138 -10.83 35.55 30.18
C THR A 138 -11.00 34.85 28.84
N LEU A 139 -10.30 33.74 28.60
CA LEU A 139 -10.49 32.91 27.41
C LEU A 139 -11.80 32.12 27.47
N LEU A 140 -12.14 31.58 28.65
CA LEU A 140 -13.39 30.84 28.86
C LEU A 140 -14.62 31.74 28.68
N ASP A 141 -14.58 32.98 29.18
CA ASP A 141 -15.68 33.95 29.01
C ASP A 141 -15.90 34.37 27.55
N LYS A 142 -14.84 34.40 26.74
CA LYS A 142 -14.97 34.66 25.29
C LYS A 142 -15.63 33.50 24.55
N ILE A 143 -15.33 32.27 24.95
CA ILE A 143 -15.89 31.06 24.33
C ILE A 143 -17.38 30.92 24.65
N THR A 144 -17.78 31.19 25.89
CA THR A 144 -19.20 31.18 26.27
C THR A 144 -19.99 32.29 25.58
N GLY A 145 -19.40 33.47 25.37
CA GLY A 145 -20.03 34.56 24.60
C GLY A 145 -20.34 34.22 23.14
N LEU A 146 -19.51 33.37 22.50
CA LEU A 146 -19.73 32.94 21.12
C LEU A 146 -20.91 31.97 20.96
N PHE A 147 -21.32 31.28 22.03
CA PHE A 147 -22.38 30.27 21.97
C PHE A 147 -23.80 30.83 22.25
N VAL A 148 -23.90 32.08 22.73
CA VAL A 148 -25.18 32.74 23.05
C VAL A 148 -25.70 33.58 21.87
N ALA A 149 -24.88 33.84 20.86
CA ALA A 149 -25.30 34.50 19.62
C ALA A 149 -26.09 33.53 18.74
N THR A 150 -27.40 33.43 18.99
CA THR A 150 -28.35 32.85 18.04
C THR A 150 -28.49 33.80 16.84
N PRO A 151 -28.17 33.39 15.60
CA PRO A 151 -28.54 34.19 14.44
C PRO A 151 -30.05 34.09 14.25
N THR A 152 -30.77 35.19 14.48
CA THR A 152 -32.15 35.34 14.04
C THR A 152 -32.18 35.22 12.51
N LEU A 153 -32.67 34.09 12.01
CA LEU A 153 -32.93 33.92 10.58
C LEU A 153 -34.09 34.85 10.18
N THR A 154 -33.77 35.88 9.41
CA THR A 154 -34.74 36.73 8.74
C THR A 154 -35.48 35.90 7.70
N VAL A 155 -36.78 35.70 7.89
CA VAL A 155 -37.68 35.08 6.91
C VAL A 155 -37.82 36.04 5.72
N ILE A 156 -37.35 35.62 4.55
CA ILE A 156 -37.56 36.32 3.28
C ILE A 156 -38.94 35.91 2.74
N PRO A 157 -39.82 36.86 2.33
CA PRO A 157 -41.08 36.53 1.67
C PRO A 157 -40.85 35.86 0.32
N ALA A 158 -41.62 34.81 0.04
CA ALA A 158 -41.65 34.13 -1.25
C ALA A 158 -42.28 35.05 -2.31
N GLU A 159 -41.48 35.48 -3.28
CA GLU A 159 -41.95 36.22 -4.45
C GLU A 159 -41.91 35.35 -5.71
N ALA A 160 -42.96 35.56 -6.51
CA ALA A 160 -43.46 34.84 -7.68
C ALA A 160 -42.45 34.13 -8.60
N VAL A 161 -42.80 32.88 -8.91
CA VAL A 161 -42.28 32.05 -10.01
C VAL A 161 -42.55 32.73 -11.36
N ALA A 162 -41.50 33.18 -12.03
CA ALA A 162 -41.50 33.47 -13.45
C ALA A 162 -41.11 32.20 -14.24
N LYS A 163 -41.96 31.84 -15.20
CA LYS A 163 -41.86 30.65 -16.05
C LYS A 163 -40.71 30.82 -17.05
N THR A 164 -39.78 29.87 -17.06
CA THR A 164 -38.79 29.71 -18.15
C THR A 164 -39.22 28.53 -19.03
N PRO A 165 -39.19 28.66 -20.37
CA PRO A 165 -39.65 27.61 -21.27
C PRO A 165 -38.69 26.41 -21.29
N THR A 166 -39.31 25.23 -21.27
CA THR A 166 -38.69 23.92 -21.51
C THR A 166 -38.04 23.89 -22.90
N ILE A 167 -36.72 23.70 -22.95
CA ILE A 167 -36.01 23.33 -24.18
C ILE A 167 -35.96 21.79 -24.23
N VAL A 168 -36.62 21.23 -25.23
CA VAL A 168 -36.62 19.79 -25.54
C VAL A 168 -35.41 19.51 -26.44
N PRO A 169 -34.48 18.60 -26.10
CA PRO A 169 -33.42 18.22 -27.03
C PRO A 169 -33.97 17.31 -28.12
N ILE A 170 -33.81 17.76 -29.37
CA ILE A 170 -34.15 17.03 -30.58
C ILE A 170 -33.08 15.94 -30.79
N THR A 171 -33.47 14.67 -30.84
CA THR A 171 -32.60 13.56 -31.25
C THR A 171 -32.50 13.53 -32.78
N GLN A 172 -31.32 13.84 -33.32
CA GLN A 172 -30.96 13.52 -34.70
C GLN A 172 -30.29 12.13 -34.73
N PRO A 173 -30.63 11.23 -35.68
CA PRO A 173 -29.95 9.96 -35.81
C PRO A 173 -28.54 10.15 -36.39
N ILE A 174 -27.53 9.70 -35.65
CA ILE A 174 -26.14 9.59 -36.12
C ILE A 174 -26.05 8.43 -37.12
N ASN A 175 -25.62 8.77 -38.33
CA ASN A 175 -25.34 7.84 -39.41
C ASN A 175 -23.99 7.14 -39.14
N ILE A 176 -23.99 5.82 -39.08
CA ILE A 176 -22.81 4.99 -38.79
C ILE A 176 -22.05 4.75 -40.11
N PRO A 177 -20.79 5.20 -40.29
CA PRO A 177 -19.99 4.75 -41.41
C PRO A 177 -19.41 3.34 -41.15
N THR A 178 -19.64 2.50 -42.15
CA THR A 178 -19.22 1.11 -42.31
C THR A 178 -17.71 0.91 -42.14
N ARG A 179 -17.35 -0.11 -41.35
CA ARG A 179 -15.99 -0.64 -41.16
C ARG A 179 -15.44 -1.25 -42.46
N PRO A 180 -14.23 -0.90 -42.92
CA PRO A 180 -13.47 -1.73 -43.86
C PRO A 180 -12.71 -2.84 -43.13
N LYS A 181 -12.82 -4.05 -43.68
CA LYS A 181 -12.07 -5.26 -43.34
C LYS A 181 -10.73 -5.25 -44.06
N ILE A 182 -9.61 -5.35 -43.34
CA ILE A 182 -8.27 -5.65 -43.89
C ILE A 182 -7.57 -6.56 -42.86
N ILE A 183 -7.63 -7.88 -43.04
CA ILE A 183 -6.66 -8.78 -43.70
C ILE A 183 -5.38 -8.96 -42.85
N THR A 184 -5.29 -10.17 -42.31
CA THR A 184 -4.10 -10.84 -41.78
C THR A 184 -3.18 -11.20 -42.93
N GLU A 185 -1.89 -10.86 -42.82
CA GLU A 185 -0.81 -11.61 -43.47
C GLU A 185 0.47 -11.48 -42.63
N GLU A 186 1.18 -12.59 -42.52
CA GLU A 186 2.36 -12.85 -41.70
C GLU A 186 3.61 -12.89 -42.60
N VAL A 187 4.80 -12.77 -41.98
CA VAL A 187 6.11 -13.31 -42.42
C VAL A 187 7.14 -12.32 -43.07
N VAL A 188 8.16 -11.99 -42.24
CA VAL A 188 9.64 -12.02 -42.49
C VAL A 188 10.48 -10.75 -42.79
N SER A 189 11.40 -10.51 -41.83
CA SER A 189 12.85 -10.23 -41.91
C SER A 189 13.41 -9.03 -42.69
N GLY A 190 14.25 -8.25 -41.99
CA GLY A 190 15.25 -7.38 -42.62
C GLY A 190 16.00 -6.50 -41.61
N LYS A 191 17.21 -6.91 -41.24
CA LYS A 191 18.20 -6.19 -40.41
C LYS A 191 19.09 -5.30 -41.30
N ALA A 192 19.32 -4.03 -40.92
CA ALA A 192 20.61 -3.31 -41.04
C ALA A 192 20.52 -1.82 -40.63
N THR A 193 21.43 -1.40 -39.74
CA THR A 193 21.98 -0.04 -39.51
C THR A 193 23.24 0.11 -40.42
N PRO A 194 23.94 1.27 -40.64
CA PRO A 194 24.04 2.45 -39.76
C PRO A 194 24.34 3.87 -40.37
N SER A 195 24.38 4.87 -39.45
CA SER A 195 25.27 6.06 -39.37
C SER A 195 25.01 7.36 -40.16
N GLY A 196 24.92 8.50 -39.44
CA GLY A 196 25.25 9.87 -39.91
C GLY A 196 24.95 10.98 -38.86
N PRO A 197 25.75 12.07 -38.73
CA PRO A 197 26.06 12.71 -37.44
C PRO A 197 25.41 14.08 -37.13
N THR A 198 25.55 14.48 -35.85
CA THR A 198 25.19 15.74 -35.17
C THR A 198 26.02 16.96 -35.60
N PRO A 199 25.51 18.18 -35.32
CA PRO A 199 26.35 19.26 -34.75
C PRO A 199 25.78 19.92 -33.49
N GLN A 200 26.69 20.43 -32.66
CA GLN A 200 26.52 21.04 -31.32
C GLN A 200 26.87 22.54 -31.37
N ALA A 201 26.22 23.39 -30.55
CA ALA A 201 26.84 24.43 -29.69
C ALA A 201 25.82 25.44 -29.09
N GLY A 202 25.95 25.76 -27.77
CA GLY A 202 25.72 27.13 -27.25
C GLY A 202 24.82 27.40 -26.01
N ASN A 203 25.23 26.97 -24.79
CA ASN A 203 25.33 27.72 -23.50
C ASN A 203 24.15 28.53 -22.84
N PRO A 204 24.19 28.88 -21.52
CA PRO A 204 23.40 28.23 -20.46
C PRO A 204 22.40 29.16 -19.70
N ALA A 205 21.27 28.60 -19.24
CA ALA A 205 20.42 29.22 -18.22
C ALA A 205 19.63 28.16 -17.43
N GLU A 206 19.84 28.20 -16.10
CA GLU A 206 18.97 27.79 -14.99
C GLU A 206 18.35 26.37 -14.97
N GLN A 207 18.89 25.58 -14.06
CA GLN A 207 18.75 24.14 -13.94
C GLN A 207 17.48 23.77 -13.16
N MET A 208 16.35 23.70 -13.86
CA MET A 208 15.23 22.84 -13.45
C MET A 208 15.60 21.40 -13.84
N VAL A 209 15.67 20.50 -12.86
CA VAL A 209 16.01 19.09 -13.10
C VAL A 209 14.81 18.41 -13.77
N ASN A 210 14.87 18.21 -15.08
CA ASN A 210 13.91 17.39 -15.81
C ASN A 210 14.09 15.90 -15.44
N PRO A 211 13.00 15.12 -15.33
CA PRO A 211 13.08 13.70 -15.05
C PRO A 211 13.78 12.92 -16.18
N THR A 212 14.75 12.09 -15.80
CA THR A 212 15.45 11.17 -16.70
C THR A 212 14.64 9.89 -16.88
N PHE A 213 14.17 9.61 -18.09
CA PHE A 213 13.45 8.38 -18.44
C PHE A 213 14.39 7.37 -19.12
N SER A 214 14.70 6.27 -18.46
CA SER A 214 15.39 5.11 -19.05
C SER A 214 14.38 4.00 -19.37
N PRO A 215 14.38 3.43 -20.59
CA PRO A 215 13.43 2.38 -21.01
C PRO A 215 13.67 1.01 -20.35
N GLN A 216 14.74 0.84 -19.55
CA GLN A 216 15.15 -0.45 -19.01
C GLN A 216 14.52 -0.80 -17.64
N ALA A 217 13.75 0.12 -17.02
CA ALA A 217 13.22 -0.04 -15.66
C ALA A 217 11.70 0.19 -15.54
N ALA A 218 10.97 0.20 -16.66
CA ALA A 218 9.51 0.23 -16.60
C ALA A 218 8.98 -1.13 -16.10
N PRO A 219 7.98 -1.16 -15.18
CA PRO A 219 7.25 -2.39 -14.91
C PRO A 219 6.74 -2.99 -16.23
N PRO A 220 6.68 -4.33 -16.38
CA PRO A 220 6.44 -5.01 -17.67
C PRO A 220 5.11 -4.65 -18.34
N SER A 221 4.22 -3.95 -17.64
CA SER A 221 3.13 -3.18 -18.21
C SER A 221 3.11 -1.81 -17.53
N GLY A 222 3.52 -0.76 -18.25
CA GLY A 222 3.17 0.60 -17.85
C GLY A 222 1.65 0.77 -17.82
N PRO A 223 1.12 1.79 -17.13
CA PRO A 223 -0.31 2.05 -17.09
C PRO A 223 -0.84 2.19 -18.52
N MET A 224 -1.83 1.39 -18.93
CA MET A 224 -2.47 1.49 -20.27
C MET A 224 -3.68 2.43 -20.28
N ILE A 225 -3.93 3.13 -19.15
CA ILE A 225 -5.12 3.95 -18.90
C ILE A 225 -4.64 5.38 -18.65
N PRO A 226 -5.19 6.40 -19.35
CA PRO A 226 -4.85 7.81 -19.09
C PRO A 226 -5.07 8.21 -17.62
N ASN A 227 -4.35 9.24 -17.17
CA ASN A 227 -4.35 9.72 -15.77
C ASN A 227 -4.03 8.66 -14.70
N THR A 228 -3.36 7.59 -15.09
CA THR A 228 -2.92 6.56 -14.18
C THR A 228 -1.45 6.78 -13.88
N LEU A 229 -1.13 6.86 -12.59
CA LEU A 229 0.23 7.14 -12.12
C LEU A 229 0.96 5.82 -11.81
N SER A 230 2.20 5.71 -12.28
CA SER A 230 3.13 4.65 -11.86
C SER A 230 4.50 5.22 -11.56
N GLY A 231 5.30 4.51 -10.79
CA GLY A 231 6.64 4.97 -10.47
C GLY A 231 7.45 4.00 -9.63
N GLN A 232 8.62 4.45 -9.22
CA GLN A 232 9.52 3.72 -8.32
C GLN A 232 10.13 4.66 -7.28
N VAL A 233 10.27 4.17 -6.05
CA VAL A 233 10.90 4.88 -4.94
C VAL A 233 12.32 4.36 -4.74
N LEU A 234 13.26 5.29 -4.69
CA LEU A 234 14.69 5.06 -4.61
C LEU A 234 15.30 5.78 -3.39
N ASP A 235 16.37 5.22 -2.83
CA ASP A 235 17.14 5.83 -1.76
C ASP A 235 18.11 6.91 -2.30
N THR A 236 18.96 7.44 -1.43
CA THR A 236 19.96 8.46 -1.75
C THR A 236 21.02 7.98 -2.76
N GLU A 237 21.32 6.69 -2.76
CA GLU A 237 22.31 6.02 -3.61
C GLU A 237 21.69 5.42 -4.88
N GLY A 238 20.36 5.44 -5.00
CA GLY A 238 19.60 4.85 -6.11
C GLY A 238 19.19 3.39 -5.88
N GLY A 239 19.36 2.86 -4.68
CA GLY A 239 18.82 1.59 -4.25
C GLY A 239 17.30 1.62 -4.05
N ILE A 240 16.70 0.44 -3.91
CA ILE A 240 15.24 0.26 -3.90
C ILE A 240 14.68 0.51 -2.49
N VAL A 241 13.64 1.35 -2.39
CA VAL A 241 12.93 1.58 -1.13
C VAL A 241 11.60 0.82 -1.10
N GLU A 242 11.58 -0.31 -0.39
CA GLU A 242 10.37 -1.08 -0.13
C GLU A 242 9.52 -0.45 0.98
N GLY A 243 8.20 -0.45 0.81
CA GLY A 243 7.26 -0.09 1.85
C GLY A 243 7.22 1.39 2.20
N ALA A 244 7.64 2.28 1.30
CA ALA A 244 7.39 3.71 1.42
C ALA A 244 5.90 3.98 1.25
N ILE A 245 5.36 4.91 2.02
CA ILE A 245 3.96 5.34 1.94
C ILE A 245 3.92 6.59 1.08
N LEU A 246 3.15 6.56 -0.01
CA LEU A 246 2.95 7.68 -0.90
C LEU A 246 1.52 8.18 -0.74
N GLU A 247 1.37 9.46 -0.42
CA GLU A 247 0.10 10.15 -0.31
C GLU A 247 -0.05 11.13 -1.47
N ILE A 248 -1.09 10.96 -2.28
CA ILE A 248 -1.43 11.86 -3.38
C ILE A 248 -2.46 12.86 -2.88
N ARG A 249 -2.13 14.14 -2.96
CA ARG A 249 -2.98 15.26 -2.57
C ARG A 249 -3.38 16.11 -3.77
N ASP A 250 -4.58 16.68 -3.69
CA ASP A 250 -5.08 17.71 -4.61
C ASP A 250 -4.48 19.09 -4.25
N VAL A 251 -4.63 20.11 -5.12
CA VAL A 251 -4.16 21.50 -4.87
C VAL A 251 -4.68 22.10 -3.57
N ALA A 252 -5.84 21.62 -3.10
CA ALA A 252 -6.43 22.02 -1.83
C ALA A 252 -5.79 21.32 -0.61
N GLY A 253 -4.74 20.51 -0.80
CA GLY A 253 -4.05 19.73 0.24
C GLY A 253 -4.82 18.51 0.74
N ARG A 254 -5.95 18.16 0.10
CA ARG A 254 -6.79 17.03 0.51
C ARG A 254 -6.20 15.70 0.03
N PRO A 255 -6.08 14.66 0.88
CA PRO A 255 -5.67 13.33 0.45
C PRO A 255 -6.71 12.75 -0.50
N VAL A 256 -6.27 12.41 -1.71
CA VAL A 256 -7.11 11.77 -2.73
C VAL A 256 -6.85 10.27 -2.75
N ARG A 257 -5.58 9.85 -2.58
CA ARG A 257 -5.18 8.44 -2.50
C ARG A 257 -3.94 8.27 -1.63
N ALA A 258 -3.82 7.11 -1.01
CA ALA A 258 -2.58 6.66 -0.38
C ALA A 258 -2.23 5.26 -0.87
N LEU A 259 -0.95 4.99 -1.05
CA LEU A 259 -0.44 3.73 -1.59
C LEU A 259 0.94 3.42 -1.02
N ARG A 260 1.36 2.16 -1.15
CA ARG A 260 2.63 1.68 -0.59
C ARG A 260 3.51 1.11 -1.69
N SER A 261 4.81 1.42 -1.68
CA SER A 261 5.77 0.79 -2.60
C SER A 261 5.96 -0.69 -2.29
N ASN A 262 6.13 -1.51 -3.32
CA ASN A 262 6.34 -2.96 -3.18
C ASN A 262 7.83 -3.30 -2.93
N LYS A 263 8.17 -4.60 -2.90
CA LYS A 263 9.56 -5.11 -2.74
C LYS A 263 10.57 -4.58 -3.75
N ALA A 264 10.10 -4.21 -4.94
CA ALA A 264 10.92 -3.62 -5.98
C ALA A 264 10.84 -2.08 -5.97
N GLY A 265 10.27 -1.47 -4.92
CA GLY A 265 10.07 -0.02 -4.80
C GLY A 265 9.03 0.53 -5.76
N HIS A 266 8.35 -0.31 -6.53
CA HIS A 266 7.38 0.13 -7.52
C HIS A 266 6.07 0.51 -6.84
N PHE A 267 5.39 1.47 -7.44
CA PHE A 267 4.07 1.89 -7.05
C PHE A 267 3.21 2.20 -8.28
N MET A 268 1.91 1.97 -8.16
CA MET A 268 0.95 2.22 -9.23
C MET A 268 -0.43 2.51 -8.66
N VAL A 269 -1.09 3.53 -9.19
CA VAL A 269 -2.53 3.74 -9.02
C VAL A 269 -3.23 2.90 -10.10
N VAL A 270 -4.25 2.10 -9.76
CA VAL A 270 -4.95 1.27 -10.77
C VAL A 270 -6.15 2.01 -11.39
N THR A 271 -6.67 3.01 -10.69
CA THR A 271 -7.83 3.80 -11.11
C THR A 271 -7.38 5.19 -11.53
N ALA A 272 -7.74 5.61 -12.74
CA ALA A 272 -7.44 6.95 -13.24
C ALA A 272 -7.79 8.05 -12.22
N LEU A 273 -6.89 9.02 -12.11
CA LEU A 273 -7.15 10.25 -11.36
C LEU A 273 -8.04 11.17 -12.20
N SER A 274 -8.89 11.96 -11.53
CA SER A 274 -9.63 13.03 -12.19
C SER A 274 -8.65 14.05 -12.77
N ASN A 275 -9.04 14.77 -13.82
CA ASN A 275 -8.19 15.84 -14.33
C ASN A 275 -7.95 16.89 -13.25
N GLY A 276 -6.70 17.31 -13.07
CA GLY A 276 -6.30 18.23 -12.01
C GLY A 276 -4.81 18.21 -11.76
N ASP A 277 -4.37 19.12 -10.88
CA ASP A 277 -2.99 19.19 -10.40
C ASP A 277 -2.90 18.46 -9.06
N TYR A 278 -1.84 17.68 -8.89
CA TYR A 278 -1.64 16.81 -7.73
C TYR A 278 -0.21 16.90 -7.22
N GLU A 279 -0.03 16.58 -5.96
CA GLU A 279 1.27 16.43 -5.31
C GLU A 279 1.37 15.04 -4.65
N ILE A 280 2.56 14.45 -4.70
CA ILE A 280 2.90 13.19 -4.05
C ILE A 280 3.84 13.49 -2.89
N ILE A 281 3.41 13.14 -1.69
CA ILE A 281 4.24 13.17 -0.48
C ILE A 281 4.64 11.74 -0.15
N THR A 282 5.93 11.50 0.06
CA THR A 282 6.46 10.17 0.32
C THR A 282 7.06 10.11 1.71
N GLU A 283 6.68 9.10 2.49
CA GLU A 283 7.14 8.86 3.85
C GLU A 283 7.75 7.47 3.98
N LYS A 284 8.95 7.43 4.58
CA LYS A 284 9.63 6.19 4.97
C LYS A 284 10.58 6.51 6.12
N ASN A 285 10.64 5.63 7.13
CA ASN A 285 11.62 5.74 8.21
C ASN A 285 13.03 5.91 7.65
N ASP A 286 13.81 6.81 8.25
CA ASP A 286 15.22 7.09 7.93
C ASP A 286 15.48 7.72 6.54
N PHE A 287 14.43 8.06 5.78
CA PHE A 287 14.54 8.75 4.50
C PHE A 287 13.63 9.98 4.45
N GLU A 288 14.15 11.06 3.87
CA GLU A 288 13.39 12.27 3.58
C GLU A 288 13.25 12.44 2.06
N PHE A 289 12.06 12.79 1.59
CA PHE A 289 11.75 12.94 0.16
C PHE A 289 11.21 14.34 -0.11
N ASP A 290 11.54 14.89 -1.29
CA ASP A 290 10.86 16.08 -1.79
C ASP A 290 9.45 15.75 -2.28
N PRO A 291 8.46 16.63 -2.03
CA PRO A 291 7.16 16.53 -2.67
C PRO A 291 7.27 16.61 -4.19
N VAL A 292 6.53 15.75 -4.89
CA VAL A 292 6.55 15.70 -6.37
C VAL A 292 5.20 16.12 -6.92
N SER A 293 5.17 17.24 -7.66
CA SER A 293 3.97 17.73 -8.32
C SER A 293 3.81 17.15 -9.73
N PHE A 294 2.59 16.81 -10.12
CA PHE A 294 2.25 16.34 -11.46
C PHE A 294 0.81 16.71 -11.85
N LYS A 295 0.51 16.66 -13.14
CA LYS A 295 -0.79 17.03 -13.68
C LYS A 295 -1.45 15.88 -14.44
N ALA A 296 -2.75 15.70 -14.22
CA ALA A 296 -3.59 14.75 -14.93
C ALA A 296 -4.48 15.52 -15.93
N GLU A 297 -4.29 15.33 -17.24
CA GLU A 297 -5.00 16.07 -18.30
C GLU A 297 -5.83 15.17 -19.24
N GLY A 298 -6.06 13.93 -18.85
CA GLY A 298 -6.67 12.91 -19.72
C GLY A 298 -5.67 12.25 -20.66
N VAL A 299 -4.36 12.44 -20.41
CA VAL A 299 -3.25 11.85 -21.17
C VAL A 299 -2.48 10.85 -20.30
N MET A 300 -1.58 10.10 -20.94
CA MET A 300 -0.74 9.12 -20.25
C MET A 300 0.32 9.83 -19.42
N ILE A 301 0.37 9.53 -18.12
CA ILE A 301 1.39 10.07 -17.21
C ILE A 301 2.61 9.14 -17.27
N PRO A 302 3.81 9.63 -17.62
CA PRO A 302 5.01 8.81 -17.63
C PRO A 302 5.40 8.40 -16.20
N SER A 303 6.17 7.31 -16.10
CA SER A 303 6.55 6.74 -14.81
C SER A 303 7.44 7.70 -13.99
N ILE A 304 7.09 7.96 -12.74
CA ILE A 304 7.80 8.92 -11.87
C ILE A 304 8.83 8.20 -11.01
N TYR A 305 10.04 8.77 -10.88
CA TYR A 305 11.03 8.33 -9.90
C TYR A 305 11.04 9.28 -8.72
N ILE A 306 10.92 8.73 -7.51
CA ILE A 306 10.97 9.50 -6.27
C ILE A 306 12.25 9.08 -5.54
N LYS A 307 13.18 10.02 -5.36
CA LYS A 307 14.50 9.76 -4.77
C LYS A 307 14.64 10.44 -3.42
N ALA A 308 15.21 9.76 -2.44
CA ALA A 308 15.48 10.34 -1.13
C ALA A 308 16.60 11.40 -1.18
N LYS A 309 16.51 12.40 -0.30
CA LYS A 309 17.52 13.45 -0.13
C LYS A 309 18.76 12.91 0.58
N SER A 310 19.94 13.27 0.08
CA SER A 310 21.18 13.08 0.81
C SER A 310 21.16 13.96 2.07
N HIS A 311 21.24 13.35 3.25
CA HIS A 311 21.41 14.08 4.50
C HIS A 311 22.81 14.69 4.54
N THR A 312 22.95 15.93 4.05
CA THR A 312 24.19 16.68 4.19
C THR A 312 24.31 17.15 5.63
N VAL A 313 25.10 16.44 6.43
CA VAL A 313 25.54 16.92 7.74
C VAL A 313 26.32 18.22 7.51
N ASP A 314 25.78 19.35 7.97
CA ASP A 314 26.47 20.63 7.93
C ASP A 314 27.76 20.51 8.77
N PRO A 315 28.96 20.67 8.18
CA PRO A 315 30.22 20.56 8.91
C PRO A 315 30.39 21.64 9.99
N ASN A 316 29.55 22.67 10.02
CA ASN A 316 29.56 23.75 11.00
C ASN A 316 28.37 23.74 11.98
N ALA A 317 27.46 22.78 11.88
CA ALA A 317 26.40 22.65 12.88
C ALA A 317 27.02 22.20 14.22
N PRO A 318 26.74 22.88 15.34
CA PRO A 318 27.28 22.49 16.63
C PRO A 318 26.80 21.07 16.98
N TYR A 319 27.76 20.17 17.19
CA TYR A 319 27.54 18.78 17.59
C TYR A 319 26.57 18.72 18.78
N THR A 320 25.32 18.36 18.50
CA THR A 320 24.27 18.10 19.50
C THR A 320 23.83 16.65 19.36
N GLY A 321 24.77 15.72 19.48
CA GLY A 321 24.50 14.29 19.40
C GLY A 321 25.40 13.50 20.33
N LYS A 322 24.78 12.79 21.28
CA LYS A 322 25.44 11.81 22.16
C LYS A 322 26.18 10.75 21.31
N PRO A 323 27.37 10.29 21.72
CA PRO A 323 28.08 9.24 21.01
C PRO A 323 27.27 7.94 21.02
N LEU A 324 27.15 7.31 19.84
CA LEU A 324 26.62 5.95 19.68
C LEU A 324 27.62 4.98 20.33
N ILE A 325 27.28 4.49 21.53
CA ILE A 325 27.96 3.35 22.12
C ILE A 325 27.45 2.11 21.40
N ILE A 326 28.29 1.60 20.50
CA ILE A 326 28.21 0.25 19.94
C ILE A 326 28.51 -0.75 21.07
N ASN A 327 27.50 -1.56 21.42
CA ASN A 327 27.65 -2.81 22.16
C ASN A 327 27.11 -3.95 21.30
#